data_AF-Q54SC8-F1
#
_entry.id   AF-Q54SC8-F1
#
_cell.length_a   1.000
_cell.length_b   1.000
_cell.length_c   1.000
_cell.angle_alpha   90.00
_cell.angle_beta   90.00
_cell.angle_gamma   90.00
#
_symmetry.space_group_name_H-M   'P 1'
#
loop_
_entity.id
_entity.type
_entity.pdbx_description
1 polymer ?
#
loop_
_entity_poly.entity_id
_entity_poly.type
_entity_poly.pdbx_seq_one_letter_code
_entity_poly.pdbx_strand_id
1 'polypeptide(L)'
;MKEIKKTTLPFLEIRKIVNLKGRDLLWRLALKALPKIHNAPCIWCNEQETSEHIFFKCKSHIKETQECINYIQEKSGGSRINWGIEIFNRLDIPLTANAIAIICENIWRRRNKKIHNTQKLKKTTKENSNSSLGKNKKQHIETNQTRKKSNQQRTNKII
;
A
#
# COMPACT_ATOMS: atom_id res chain seq x y z
N MET A 1 -24.15 1.54 13.75
CA MET A 1 -23.54 0.40 13.02
C MET A 1 -24.61 -0.66 12.86
N LYS A 2 -24.99 -1.03 11.63
CA LYS A 2 -25.89 -2.19 11.42
C LYS A 2 -25.13 -3.46 11.84
N GLU A 3 -25.75 -4.26 12.70
CA GLU A 3 -25.14 -5.50 13.18
C GLU A 3 -24.95 -6.48 12.02
N ILE A 4 -23.70 -6.90 11.79
CA ILE A 4 -23.39 -8.10 11.00
C ILE A 4 -24.18 -9.24 11.64
N LYS A 5 -24.91 -10.05 10.86
CA LYS A 5 -25.72 -11.16 11.39
C LYS A 5 -24.78 -12.10 12.17
N LYS A 6 -24.78 -11.95 13.50
CA LYS A 6 -23.80 -12.56 14.43
C LYS A 6 -23.89 -14.08 14.53
N THR A 7 -24.95 -14.70 14.01
CA THR A 7 -25.29 -16.09 14.36
C THR A 7 -24.31 -17.13 13.80
N THR A 8 -23.45 -16.75 12.87
CA THR A 8 -22.25 -17.50 12.56
C THR A 8 -21.17 -16.48 12.25
N LEU A 9 -20.07 -16.50 13.01
CA LEU A 9 -18.84 -15.88 12.53
C LEU A 9 -18.63 -16.38 11.08
N PRO A 10 -18.29 -15.52 10.10
CA PRO A 10 -18.33 -15.83 8.66
C PRO A 10 -17.31 -16.93 8.22
N PHE A 11 -16.73 -17.65 9.18
CA PHE A 11 -15.71 -18.67 8.98
C PHE A 11 -16.21 -19.87 8.18
N LEU A 12 -17.46 -20.28 8.32
CA LEU A 12 -18.01 -21.42 7.58
C LEU A 12 -18.10 -21.12 6.08
N GLU A 13 -18.50 -19.90 5.75
CA GLU A 13 -18.66 -19.40 4.39
C GLU A 13 -17.30 -19.10 3.76
N ILE A 14 -16.39 -18.45 4.50
CA ILE A 14 -15.01 -18.18 4.07
C ILE A 14 -14.30 -19.47 3.65
N ARG A 15 -14.59 -20.61 4.30
CA ARG A 15 -13.98 -21.92 3.94
C ARG A 15 -14.33 -22.39 2.53
N LYS A 16 -15.44 -21.91 1.94
CA LYS A 16 -15.88 -22.29 0.58
C LYS A 16 -15.16 -21.51 -0.54
N ILE A 17 -14.31 -20.53 -0.19
CA ILE A 17 -13.58 -19.70 -1.15
C ILE A 17 -12.35 -20.45 -1.69
N VAL A 18 -12.27 -20.55 -3.02
CA VAL A 18 -11.21 -21.25 -3.75
C VAL A 18 -9.94 -20.41 -3.87
N ASN A 19 -10.06 -19.08 -4.02
CA ASN A 19 -8.89 -18.21 -4.01
C ASN A 19 -8.29 -18.16 -2.59
N LEU A 20 -7.26 -18.97 -2.35
CA LEU A 20 -6.64 -19.14 -1.04
C LEU A 20 -6.04 -17.85 -0.48
N LYS A 21 -5.43 -17.00 -1.32
CA LYS A 21 -4.83 -15.73 -0.89
C LYS A 21 -5.88 -14.70 -0.52
N GLY A 22 -6.90 -14.55 -1.36
CA GLY A 22 -8.07 -13.72 -1.07
C GLY A 22 -8.84 -14.22 0.16
N ARG A 23 -8.97 -15.55 0.33
CA ARG A 23 -9.58 -16.19 1.51
C ARG A 23 -8.80 -15.84 2.78
N ASP A 24 -7.48 -16.03 2.78
CA ASP A 24 -6.62 -15.67 3.92
C ASP A 24 -6.73 -14.17 4.24
N LEU A 25 -6.78 -13.32 3.22
CA LEU A 25 -6.93 -11.89 3.38
C LEU A 25 -8.29 -11.51 4.01
N LEU A 26 -9.39 -12.10 3.54
CA LEU A 26 -10.72 -11.91 4.13
C LEU A 26 -10.76 -12.39 5.57
N TRP A 27 -10.08 -13.50 5.86
CA TRP A 27 -9.97 -14.02 7.21
C TRP A 27 -9.22 -13.05 8.13
N ARG A 28 -8.05 -12.55 7.71
CA ARG A 28 -7.31 -11.51 8.44
C ARG A 28 -8.10 -10.22 8.60
N LEU A 29 -8.88 -9.84 7.59
CA LEU A 29 -9.74 -8.66 7.65
C LEU A 29 -10.83 -8.83 8.71
N ALA A 30 -11.51 -9.99 8.72
CA ALA A 30 -12.55 -10.33 9.70
C ALA A 30 -11.99 -10.38 11.13
N LEU A 31 -10.79 -10.95 11.30
CA LEU A 31 -10.08 -11.01 12.58
C LEU A 31 -9.39 -9.68 12.98
N LYS A 32 -9.47 -8.64 12.14
CA LYS A 32 -8.71 -7.38 12.30
C LYS A 32 -7.20 -7.61 12.50
N ALA A 33 -6.68 -8.70 11.95
CA ALA A 33 -5.30 -9.19 12.10
C ALA A 33 -4.40 -8.80 10.91
N LEU A 34 -4.85 -7.87 10.06
CA LEU A 34 -4.00 -7.36 8.98
C LEU A 34 -2.83 -6.57 9.57
N PRO A 35 -1.59 -6.80 9.07
CA PRO A 35 -0.44 -6.04 9.53
C PRO A 35 -0.65 -4.55 9.21
N LYS A 36 -0.87 -3.77 10.26
CA LYS A 36 -1.03 -2.33 10.19
C LYS A 36 0.35 -1.71 10.03
N ILE A 37 0.51 -0.83 9.05
CA ILE A 37 1.60 0.13 9.12
C ILE A 37 1.11 1.20 10.09
N HIS A 38 1.49 1.07 11.36
CA HIS A 38 1.02 1.93 12.44
C HIS A 38 1.13 3.42 12.03
N ASN A 39 -0.01 4.13 12.09
CA ASN A 39 -0.13 5.57 11.82
C ASN A 39 0.34 6.05 10.44
N ALA A 40 0.41 5.19 9.42
CA ALA A 40 0.68 5.64 8.07
C ALA A 40 -0.58 6.19 7.38
N PRO A 41 -0.47 7.29 6.62
CA PRO A 41 -1.54 7.73 5.74
C PRO A 41 -1.68 6.77 4.55
N CYS A 42 -2.90 6.64 4.05
CA CYS A 42 -3.23 5.82 2.89
C CYS A 42 -2.39 6.27 1.69
N ILE A 43 -1.73 5.32 1.02
CA ILE A 43 -0.83 5.61 -0.11
C ILE A 43 -1.56 6.20 -1.33
N TRP A 44 -2.89 6.17 -1.36
CA TRP A 44 -3.70 6.65 -2.47
C TRP A 44 -4.39 7.97 -2.21
N CYS A 45 -4.99 8.16 -1.03
CA CYS A 45 -5.77 9.37 -0.71
C CYS A 45 -5.28 10.13 0.52
N ASN A 46 -4.19 9.68 1.16
CA ASN A 46 -3.54 10.34 2.29
C ASN A 46 -4.38 10.44 3.60
N GLU A 47 -5.58 9.87 3.64
CA GLU A 47 -6.39 9.74 4.86
C GLU A 47 -5.79 8.68 5.81
N GLN A 48 -6.21 8.65 7.08
CA GLN A 48 -5.71 7.69 8.06
C GLN A 48 -5.95 6.25 7.60
N GLU A 49 -4.87 5.47 7.45
CA GLU A 49 -4.97 4.13 6.93
C GLU A 49 -5.42 3.14 8.02
N THR A 50 -6.60 2.56 7.82
CA THR A 50 -7.13 1.43 8.59
C THR A 50 -7.52 0.31 7.63
N SER A 51 -7.68 -0.92 8.12
CA SER A 51 -8.18 -2.02 7.28
C SER A 51 -9.52 -1.67 6.63
N GLU A 52 -10.43 -1.05 7.38
CA GLU A 52 -11.72 -0.60 6.85
C GLU A 52 -11.54 0.47 5.78
N HIS A 53 -10.59 1.40 5.98
CA HIS A 53 -10.26 2.39 4.97
C HIS A 53 -9.75 1.73 3.68
N ILE A 54 -8.74 0.86 3.77
CA ILE A 54 -8.13 0.19 2.62
C ILE A 54 -9.17 -0.56 1.79
N PHE A 55 -10.09 -1.29 2.42
CA PHE A 55 -11.01 -2.15 1.67
C PHE A 55 -12.35 -1.49 1.34
N PHE A 56 -12.86 -0.58 2.18
CA PHE A 56 -14.25 -0.16 2.11
C PHE A 56 -14.47 1.36 2.06
N LYS A 57 -13.47 2.19 2.37
CA LYS A 57 -13.66 3.66 2.41
C LYS A 57 -12.70 4.46 1.55
N CYS A 58 -11.66 3.85 0.98
CA CYS A 58 -10.67 4.59 0.22
C CYS A 58 -11.24 5.16 -1.09
N LYS A 59 -11.40 6.48 -1.13
CA LYS A 59 -11.97 7.23 -2.26
C LYS A 59 -11.29 6.96 -3.60
N SER A 60 -10.00 6.61 -3.59
CA SER A 60 -9.20 6.42 -4.80
C SER A 60 -9.56 5.17 -5.61
N HIS A 61 -10.20 4.16 -5.00
CA HIS A 61 -10.56 2.93 -5.72
C HIS A 61 -11.94 2.41 -5.38
N ILE A 62 -12.64 2.98 -4.39
CA ILE A 62 -13.94 2.47 -3.95
C ILE A 62 -14.97 2.44 -5.08
N LYS A 63 -14.97 3.45 -5.96
CA LYS A 63 -15.87 3.51 -7.11
C LYS A 63 -15.59 2.40 -8.14
N GLU A 64 -14.31 2.24 -8.55
CA GLU A 64 -13.86 1.15 -9.42
C GLU A 64 -14.21 -0.23 -8.84
N THR A 65 -14.04 -0.37 -7.52
CA THR A 65 -14.33 -1.62 -6.80
C THR A 65 -15.83 -1.93 -6.81
N GLN A 66 -16.66 -0.91 -6.55
CA GLN A 66 -18.11 -1.01 -6.57
C GLN A 66 -18.65 -1.36 -7.95
N GLU A 67 -18.09 -0.77 -9.01
CA GLU A 67 -18.44 -1.08 -10.40
C GLU A 67 -18.04 -2.51 -10.76
N CYS A 68 -16.84 -2.95 -10.37
CA CYS A 68 -16.34 -4.29 -10.63
C CYS A 68 -17.21 -5.39 -10.01
N ILE A 69 -17.56 -5.27 -8.72
CA ILE A 69 -18.41 -6.28 -8.08
C ILE A 69 -19.82 -6.30 -8.69
N ASN A 70 -20.39 -5.13 -9.01
CA ASN A 70 -21.72 -5.05 -9.62
C ASN A 70 -21.73 -5.67 -11.01
N TYR A 71 -20.68 -5.44 -11.81
CA TYR A 71 -20.52 -6.09 -13.11
C TYR A 71 -20.48 -7.62 -12.98
N ILE A 72 -19.71 -8.15 -12.03
CA ILE A 72 -19.63 -9.60 -11.79
C ILE A 72 -21.00 -10.15 -11.41
N GLN A 73 -21.71 -9.49 -10.48
CA GLN A 73 -23.04 -9.91 -10.04
C GLN A 73 -24.03 -9.91 -11.20
N GLU A 74 -24.05 -8.84 -12.00
CA GLU A 74 -24.96 -8.73 -13.14
C GLU A 74 -24.71 -9.86 -14.16
N LYS A 75 -23.45 -10.16 -14.46
CA LYS A 75 -23.08 -11.25 -15.38
C LYS A 75 -23.35 -12.64 -14.83
N SER A 76 -23.41 -12.80 -13.51
CA SER A 76 -23.72 -14.08 -12.87
C SER A 76 -25.19 -14.25 -12.51
N GLY A 77 -26.09 -13.32 -12.90
CA GLY A 77 -27.50 -13.35 -12.50
C GLY A 77 -27.72 -13.06 -11.00
N GLY A 78 -26.73 -12.48 -10.33
CA GLY A 78 -26.79 -12.06 -8.95
C GLY A 78 -27.40 -10.66 -8.78
N SER A 79 -27.70 -10.29 -7.54
CA SER A 79 -28.16 -8.96 -7.20
C SER A 79 -26.99 -7.99 -7.03
N ARG A 80 -27.19 -6.71 -7.34
CA ARG A 80 -26.20 -5.67 -7.04
C ARG A 80 -25.86 -5.66 -5.56
N ILE A 81 -24.59 -5.44 -5.24
CA ILE A 81 -24.07 -5.46 -3.87
C ILE A 81 -23.43 -4.11 -3.60
N ASN A 82 -23.84 -3.44 -2.53
CA ASN A 82 -23.12 -2.29 -2.03
C ASN A 82 -21.80 -2.75 -1.40
N TRP A 83 -20.69 -2.25 -1.93
CA TRP A 83 -19.37 -2.57 -1.45
C TRP A 83 -19.13 -1.85 -0.13
N GLY A 84 -18.91 -2.63 0.93
CA GLY A 84 -18.74 -2.14 2.29
C GLY A 84 -18.53 -3.28 3.25
N ILE A 85 -18.45 -2.99 4.55
CA ILE A 85 -18.25 -4.04 5.57
C ILE A 85 -19.38 -5.09 5.57
N GLU A 86 -20.56 -4.72 5.08
CA GLU A 86 -21.71 -5.62 4.95
C GLU A 86 -21.50 -6.74 3.91
N ILE A 87 -20.43 -6.70 3.10
CA ILE A 87 -20.13 -7.75 2.13
C ILE A 87 -19.92 -9.12 2.79
N PHE A 88 -19.55 -9.14 4.09
CA PHE A 88 -19.42 -10.38 4.85
C PHE A 88 -20.74 -11.15 4.95
N ASN A 89 -21.89 -10.46 4.82
CA ASN A 89 -23.22 -11.08 4.79
C ASN A 89 -23.54 -11.75 3.44
N ARG A 90 -22.64 -11.68 2.44
CA ARG A 90 -22.83 -12.22 1.08
C ARG A 90 -21.85 -13.35 0.74
N LEU A 91 -21.13 -13.86 1.75
CA LEU A 91 -20.15 -14.94 1.57
C LEU A 91 -20.81 -16.33 1.46
N ASP A 92 -22.10 -16.43 1.75
CA ASP A 92 -22.93 -17.63 1.59
C ASP A 92 -22.99 -18.11 0.14
N ILE A 93 -22.94 -17.18 -0.82
CA ILE A 93 -22.93 -17.47 -2.25
C ILE A 93 -21.49 -17.72 -2.72
N PRO A 94 -21.09 -18.94 -3.13
CA PRO A 94 -19.69 -19.28 -3.41
C PRO A 94 -19.05 -18.42 -4.51
N LEU A 95 -19.78 -18.12 -5.58
CA LEU A 95 -19.28 -17.30 -6.68
C LEU A 95 -19.01 -15.86 -6.21
N THR A 96 -19.96 -15.26 -5.48
CA THR A 96 -19.81 -13.94 -4.88
C THR A 96 -18.65 -13.88 -3.90
N ALA A 97 -18.52 -14.90 -3.05
CA ALA A 97 -17.43 -15.00 -2.08
C ALA A 97 -16.05 -15.06 -2.77
N ASN A 98 -15.93 -15.84 -3.85
CA ASN A 98 -14.72 -15.89 -4.67
C ASN A 98 -14.41 -14.55 -5.34
N ALA A 99 -15.42 -13.87 -5.91
CA ALA A 99 -15.25 -12.56 -6.53
C ALA A 99 -14.74 -11.51 -5.52
N ILE A 100 -15.38 -11.46 -4.34
CA ILE A 100 -14.97 -10.61 -3.22
C ILE A 100 -13.50 -10.90 -2.85
N ALA A 101 -13.13 -12.17 -2.70
CA ALA A 101 -11.78 -12.57 -2.34
C ALA A 101 -10.74 -12.09 -3.35
N ILE A 102 -11.01 -12.26 -4.65
CA ILE A 102 -10.14 -11.80 -5.74
C ILE A 102 -9.99 -10.27 -5.70
N ILE A 103 -11.09 -9.55 -5.50
CA ILE A 103 -11.08 -8.09 -5.44
C ILE A 103 -10.25 -7.61 -4.24
N CYS A 104 -10.48 -8.16 -3.05
CA CYS A 104 -9.70 -7.83 -1.86
C CYS A 104 -8.20 -8.13 -2.08
N GLU A 105 -7.87 -9.31 -2.63
CA GLU A 105 -6.47 -9.65 -2.95
C GLU A 105 -5.84 -8.61 -3.89
N ASN A 106 -6.56 -8.21 -4.93
CA ASN A 106 -6.10 -7.21 -5.89
C ASN A 106 -5.86 -5.85 -5.27
N ILE A 107 -6.78 -5.37 -4.43
CA ILE A 107 -6.63 -4.12 -3.67
C ILE A 107 -5.36 -4.20 -2.81
N TRP A 108 -5.23 -5.26 -2.02
CA TRP A 108 -4.10 -5.46 -1.12
C TRP A 108 -2.77 -5.52 -1.86
N ARG A 109 -2.73 -6.26 -2.99
CA ARG A 109 -1.55 -6.38 -3.84
C ARG A 109 -1.17 -5.03 -4.47
N ARG A 110 -2.14 -4.28 -5.01
CA ARG A 110 -1.91 -2.94 -5.57
C ARG A 110 -1.37 -1.99 -4.50
N ARG A 111 -1.92 -2.02 -3.28
CA ARG A 111 -1.44 -1.23 -2.13
C ARG A 111 0.02 -1.55 -1.83
N ASN A 112 0.33 -2.83 -1.60
CA ASN A 112 1.67 -3.25 -1.20
C ASN A 112 2.71 -2.95 -2.29
N LYS A 113 2.34 -3.11 -3.56
CA LYS A 113 3.20 -2.73 -4.70
C LYS A 113 3.52 -1.23 -4.68
N LYS A 114 2.54 -0.36 -4.44
CA LYS A 114 2.79 1.09 -4.32
C LYS A 114 3.69 1.41 -3.12
N ILE A 115 3.41 0.83 -1.95
CA ILE A 115 4.23 1.05 -0.75
C ILE A 115 5.69 0.65 -1.00
N HIS A 116 5.90 -0.54 -1.56
CA HIS A 116 7.23 -1.04 -1.88
C HIS A 116 7.96 -0.12 -2.87
N ASN A 117 7.28 0.33 -3.92
CA ASN A 117 7.86 1.26 -4.90
C ASN A 117 8.23 2.61 -4.27
N THR A 118 7.36 3.17 -3.43
CA THR A 118 7.63 4.43 -2.72
C THR A 118 8.81 4.28 -1.76
N GLN A 119 8.94 3.15 -1.07
CA GLN A 119 10.09 2.87 -0.21
C GLN A 119 11.38 2.75 -1.01
N LYS A 120 11.34 2.08 -2.17
CA LYS A 120 12.48 1.97 -3.08
C LYS A 120 12.96 3.35 -3.56
N LEU A 121 12.02 4.20 -4.00
CA LEU A 121 12.29 5.60 -4.39
C LEU A 121 12.94 6.39 -3.24
N LYS A 122 12.42 6.29 -2.01
CA LYS A 122 12.99 6.99 -0.86
C LYS A 122 14.42 6.54 -0.55
N LYS A 123 14.76 5.26 -0.74
CA LYS A 123 16.11 4.73 -0.54
C LYS A 123 17.08 5.29 -1.60
N THR A 124 16.73 5.21 -2.88
CA THR A 124 17.58 5.76 -3.95
C THR A 124 17.77 7.27 -3.82
N THR A 125 16.73 8.01 -3.44
CA THR A 125 16.88 9.46 -3.17
C THR A 125 17.88 9.71 -2.05
N LYS A 126 17.80 8.97 -0.92
CA LYS A 126 18.77 9.11 0.19
C LYS A 126 20.20 8.79 -0.23
N GLU A 127 20.40 7.72 -0.99
CA GLU A 127 21.72 7.33 -1.51
C GLU A 127 22.29 8.42 -2.43
N ASN A 128 21.47 8.96 -3.34
CA ASN A 128 21.87 10.05 -4.22
C ASN A 128 22.27 11.30 -3.42
N SER A 129 21.45 11.72 -2.44
CA SER A 129 21.74 12.86 -1.56
C SER A 129 23.09 12.70 -0.84
N ASN A 130 23.34 11.52 -0.29
CA ASN A 130 24.60 11.23 0.40
C ASN A 130 25.80 11.25 -0.56
N SER A 131 25.63 10.75 -1.79
CA SER A 131 26.68 10.79 -2.80
C SER A 131 27.04 12.23 -3.21
N SER A 132 26.05 13.12 -3.37
CA SER A 132 26.26 14.52 -3.69
C SER A 132 26.93 15.29 -2.55
N LEU A 133 26.56 15.01 -1.29
CA LEU A 133 27.26 15.57 -0.13
C LEU A 133 28.73 15.12 -0.07
N GLY A 134 29.00 13.85 -0.38
CA GLY A 134 30.37 13.32 -0.45
C GLY A 134 31.21 14.01 -1.53
N LYS A 135 30.64 14.21 -2.72
CA LYS A 135 31.30 14.93 -3.82
C LYS A 135 31.60 16.39 -3.47
N ASN A 136 30.64 17.10 -2.86
CA ASN A 136 30.84 18.49 -2.44
C ASN A 136 31.93 18.62 -1.38
N LYS A 137 31.99 17.70 -0.40
CA LYS A 137 33.10 17.66 0.58
C LYS A 137 34.44 17.43 -0.09
N LYS A 138 34.51 16.51 -1.07
CA LYS A 138 35.75 16.19 -1.79
C LYS A 138 36.25 17.40 -2.61
N GLN A 139 35.36 18.05 -3.35
CA GLN A 139 35.67 19.30 -4.05
C GLN A 139 36.21 20.35 -3.08
N HIS A 140 35.55 20.60 -1.94
CA HIS A 140 35.99 21.62 -0.99
C HIS A 140 37.38 21.33 -0.38
N ILE A 141 37.72 20.06 -0.19
CA ILE A 141 39.06 19.64 0.27
C ILE A 141 40.10 19.89 -0.84
N GLU A 142 39.79 19.50 -2.08
CA GLU A 142 40.66 19.74 -3.24
C GLU A 142 40.92 21.23 -3.44
N THR A 143 39.88 22.08 -3.43
CA THR A 143 40.05 23.55 -3.57
C THR A 143 40.94 24.14 -2.48
N ASN A 144 40.83 23.65 -1.25
CA ASN A 144 41.67 24.09 -0.13
C ASN A 144 43.12 23.62 -0.27
N GLN A 145 43.38 22.42 -0.79
CA GLN A 145 44.73 21.95 -1.07
C GLN A 145 45.39 22.76 -2.18
N THR A 146 44.65 23.08 -3.25
CA THR A 146 45.16 23.91 -4.35
C THR A 146 45.51 25.31 -3.88
N ARG A 147 44.65 25.93 -3.03
CA ARG A 147 44.93 27.23 -2.40
C ARG A 147 46.19 27.23 -1.53
N LYS A 148 46.41 26.16 -0.74
CA LYS A 148 47.62 26.03 0.08
C LYS A 148 48.87 25.95 -0.80
N LYS A 149 48.86 25.12 -1.85
CA LYS A 149 49.97 25.01 -2.80
C LYS A 149 50.28 26.34 -3.51
N SER A 150 49.26 27.07 -3.96
CA SER A 150 49.46 28.36 -4.63
C SER A 150 50.04 29.43 -3.70
N ASN A 151 49.63 29.45 -2.43
CA ASN A 151 50.20 30.40 -1.45
C ASN A 151 51.67 30.06 -1.13
N GLN A 152 52.00 28.78 -1.04
CA GLN A 152 53.36 28.33 -0.74
C GLN A 152 54.34 28.62 -1.91
N GLN A 153 53.86 28.55 -3.15
CA GLN A 153 54.64 28.97 -4.33
C GLN A 153 54.82 30.49 -4.42
N ARG A 154 53.85 31.29 -3.94
CA ARG A 154 54.00 32.76 -3.88
C ARG A 154 55.02 33.19 -2.84
N THR A 155 55.07 32.54 -1.67
CA THR A 155 56.06 32.86 -0.63
C THR A 155 57.49 32.50 -1.03
N ASN A 156 57.69 31.42 -1.79
CA ASN A 156 59.03 31.01 -2.25
C ASN A 156 59.60 31.87 -3.40
N LYS A 157 58.83 32.79 -3.97
CA LYS A 157 59.27 33.69 -5.05
C LYS A 157 59.76 35.06 -4.55
N ILE A 158 59.72 35.32 -3.24
CA ILE A 158 60.05 36.62 -2.63
C ILE A 158 61.44 36.58 -1.93
N ILE A 159 62.17 35.47 -2.00
CA ILE A 159 63.53 35.31 -1.49
C ILE A 159 64.47 35.13 -2.68
#